data_AF-A0A1G6J1Y2-F1
#
_entry.id   AF-A0A1G6J1Y2-F1
#
_cell.length_a   1.000
_cell.length_b   1.000
_cell.length_c   1.000
_cell.angle_alpha   90.00
_cell.angle_beta   90.00
_cell.angle_gamma   90.00
#
_symmetry.space_group_name_H-M   'P 1'
#
loop_
_entity.id
_entity.type
_entity.pdbx_description
1 polymer ?
#
loop_
_entity_poly.entity_id
_entity_poly.type
_entity_poly.pdbx_seq_one_letter_code
_entity_poly.pdbx_strand_id
1 'polypeptide(L)'
;MKNIDDPQKLQKEILKITYLISLLPIISSLLFGEYDITLGFVFGLVIATLLLRLKYNNIIRALSMEEDSAEKFIRNRYFIEYALYFVVLFSAAKNANLNFLAAAVGLFMIKFVVILMSIVDLLKDTFQRKFDEYK
;
A
#
# COMPACT_ATOMS: atom_id res chain seq x y z
N MET A 1 -1.05 9.66 -12.30
CA MET A 1 -0.30 9.67 -11.01
C MET A 1 0.70 10.78 -10.98
N LYS A 2 0.41 11.83 -10.21
CA LYS A 2 1.39 12.88 -9.91
C LYS A 2 2.67 12.25 -9.33
N ASN A 3 3.84 12.82 -9.65
CA ASN A 3 5.16 12.39 -9.16
C ASN A 3 5.62 10.99 -9.60
N ILE A 4 5.03 10.39 -10.65
CA ILE A 4 5.43 9.06 -11.13
C ILE A 4 6.91 9.01 -11.59
N ASP A 5 7.42 10.13 -12.08
CA ASP A 5 8.82 10.27 -12.55
C ASP A 5 9.82 10.42 -11.39
N ASP A 6 9.34 10.64 -10.16
CA ASP A 6 10.15 10.73 -8.94
C ASP A 6 9.68 9.67 -7.93
N PRO A 7 10.23 8.44 -7.99
CA PRO A 7 9.81 7.35 -7.14
C PRO A 7 9.94 7.64 -5.63
N GLN A 8 10.85 8.53 -5.24
CA GLN A 8 11.02 8.93 -3.84
C GLN A 8 9.89 9.84 -3.38
N LYS A 9 9.52 10.85 -4.18
CA LYS A 9 8.37 11.70 -3.86
C LYS A 9 7.07 10.90 -3.85
N LEU A 10 6.87 10.03 -4.83
CA LEU A 10 5.70 9.15 -4.89
C LEU A 10 5.59 8.27 -3.64
N GLN A 11 6.70 7.64 -3.21
CA GLN A 11 6.71 6.83 -1.99
C GLN A 11 6.26 7.63 -0.76
N LYS A 12 6.80 8.85 -0.58
CA LYS A 12 6.45 9.73 0.55
C LYS A 12 4.98 10.16 0.51
N GLU A 13 4.47 10.47 -0.67
CA GLU A 13 3.07 10.85 -0.87
C GLU A 13 2.12 9.70 -0.52
N ILE A 14 2.39 8.49 -1.02
CA ILE A 14 1.62 7.28 -0.69
C ILE A 14 1.61 7.05 0.82
N LEU A 15 2.76 7.13 1.50
CA LEU A 15 2.83 6.95 2.96
C LEU A 15 2.03 8.01 3.71
N LYS A 16 2.18 9.28 3.31
CA LYS A 16 1.45 10.39 3.94
C LYS A 16 -0.06 10.19 3.87
N ILE A 17 -0.59 9.87 2.69
CA ILE A 17 -2.02 9.66 2.49
C ILE A 17 -2.48 8.38 3.21
N THR A 18 -1.69 7.31 3.14
CA THR A 18 -1.99 6.05 3.83
C THR A 18 -2.15 6.29 5.33
N TYR A 19 -1.20 6.95 5.97
CA TYR A 19 -1.29 7.22 7.41
C TYR A 19 -2.43 8.17 7.76
N LEU A 20 -2.67 9.20 6.94
CA LEU A 20 -3.81 10.10 7.15
C LEU A 20 -5.14 9.34 7.14
N ILE A 21 -5.37 8.47 6.15
CA ILE A 21 -6.60 7.67 6.08
C ILE A 21 -6.64 6.61 7.19
N SER A 22 -5.49 6.03 7.54
CA SER A 22 -5.36 5.01 8.58
C SER A 22 -5.66 5.53 9.99
N LEU A 23 -5.56 6.84 10.24
CA LEU A 23 -5.93 7.42 11.53
C LEU A 23 -7.40 7.15 11.87
N LEU A 24 -8.29 7.14 10.88
CA LEU A 24 -9.72 6.92 11.09
C LEU A 24 -10.02 5.56 11.76
N PRO A 25 -9.65 4.40 11.19
CA PRO A 25 -9.90 3.09 11.82
C PRO A 25 -9.13 2.89 13.13
N ILE A 26 -7.93 3.47 13.27
CA ILE A 26 -7.14 3.38 14.50
C ILE A 26 -7.84 4.12 15.63
N ILE A 27 -8.22 5.39 15.41
CA ILE A 27 -8.87 6.20 16.44
C ILE A 27 -10.25 5.62 16.77
N SER A 28 -11.02 5.19 15.76
CA SER A 28 -12.34 4.63 16.01
C SER A 28 -12.27 3.38 16.89
N SER A 29 -11.44 2.40 16.54
CA SER A 29 -11.31 1.15 17.31
C SER A 29 -10.80 1.39 18.73
N LEU A 30 -9.86 2.33 18.92
CA LEU A 30 -9.41 2.73 20.26
C LEU A 30 -10.53 3.34 21.12
N LEU A 31 -11.37 4.20 20.54
CA LEU A 31 -12.50 4.82 21.28
C LEU A 31 -13.56 3.80 21.70
N PHE A 32 -13.73 2.72 20.92
CA PHE A 32 -14.65 1.63 21.25
C PHE A 32 -14.03 0.54 22.14
N GLY A 33 -12.74 0.65 22.50
CA GLY A 33 -12.04 -0.36 23.32
C GLY A 33 -11.71 -1.66 22.56
N GLU A 34 -11.76 -1.64 21.23
CA GLU A 34 -11.48 -2.77 20.34
C GLU A 34 -9.97 -2.89 20.08
N TYR A 35 -9.22 -3.24 21.14
CA TYR A 35 -7.76 -3.27 21.11
C TYR A 35 -7.21 -4.35 20.15
N ASP A 36 -7.87 -5.48 20.01
CA ASP A 36 -7.50 -6.55 19.07
C ASP A 36 -7.59 -6.07 17.60
N ILE A 37 -8.59 -5.26 17.28
CA ILE A 37 -8.76 -4.60 15.97
C ILE A 37 -7.66 -3.56 15.76
N THR A 38 -7.42 -2.71 16.76
CA THR A 38 -6.34 -1.70 16.70
C THR A 38 -5.00 -2.37 16.44
N LEU A 39 -4.65 -3.38 17.23
CA LEU A 39 -3.37 -4.10 17.15
C LEU A 39 -3.25 -4.88 15.85
N GLY A 40 -4.32 -5.56 15.42
CA GLY A 40 -4.37 -6.23 14.12
C GLY A 40 -4.09 -5.25 12.99
N PHE A 41 -4.84 -4.16 12.92
CA PHE A 41 -4.69 -3.14 11.87
C PHE A 41 -3.30 -2.52 11.86
N VAL A 42 -2.77 -2.09 13.02
CA VAL A 42 -1.44 -1.50 13.12
C VAL A 42 -0.36 -2.51 12.73
N PHE A 43 -0.48 -3.77 13.16
CA PHE A 43 0.43 -4.85 12.74
C PHE A 43 0.48 -4.98 11.22
N GLY A 44 -0.67 -5.08 10.56
CA GLY A 44 -0.75 -5.11 9.10
C GLY A 44 -0.15 -3.87 8.45
N LEU A 45 -0.46 -2.68 8.97
CA LEU A 45 -0.02 -1.40 8.42
C LEU A 45 1.50 -1.20 8.48
N VAL A 46 2.14 -1.65 9.58
CA VAL A 46 3.60 -1.63 9.72
C VAL A 46 4.24 -2.53 8.65
N ILE A 47 3.71 -3.74 8.46
CA ILE A 47 4.19 -4.64 7.41
C ILE A 47 3.97 -4.04 6.02
N ALA A 48 2.81 -3.44 5.75
CA ALA A 48 2.54 -2.76 4.49
C ALA A 48 3.59 -1.68 4.20
N THR A 49 3.94 -0.88 5.21
CA THR A 49 4.98 0.17 5.12
C THR A 49 6.33 -0.42 4.70
N LEU A 50 6.74 -1.53 5.34
CA LEU A 50 7.98 -2.22 5.01
C LEU A 50 7.95 -2.80 3.59
N LEU A 51 6.82 -3.38 3.18
CA LEU A 51 6.64 -3.90 1.82
C LEU A 51 6.67 -2.81 0.76
N LEU A 52 6.13 -1.61 1.04
CA LEU A 52 6.26 -0.46 0.14
C LEU A 52 7.73 -0.03 0.01
N ARG A 53 8.46 0.07 1.12
CA ARG A 53 9.90 0.41 1.09
C ARG A 53 10.70 -0.62 0.31
N LEU A 54 10.38 -1.88 0.51
CA LEU A 54 10.98 -2.97 -0.23
C LEU A 54 10.67 -2.84 -1.73
N LYS A 55 9.42 -2.60 -2.12
CA LYS A 55 9.01 -2.41 -3.52
C LYS A 55 9.75 -1.25 -4.17
N TYR A 56 9.88 -0.11 -3.47
CA TYR A 56 10.70 1.02 -3.91
C TYR A 56 12.14 0.60 -4.22
N ASN A 57 12.82 -0.09 -3.29
CA ASN A 57 14.20 -0.54 -3.51
C ASN A 57 14.33 -1.49 -4.71
N ASN A 58 13.34 -2.37 -4.90
CA ASN A 58 13.35 -3.30 -6.04
C ASN A 58 13.14 -2.57 -7.38
N ILE A 59 12.30 -1.54 -7.42
CA ILE A 59 12.13 -0.72 -8.62
C ILE A 59 13.44 -0.01 -8.96
N ILE A 60 14.07 0.67 -8.00
CA ILE A 60 15.35 1.36 -8.24
C ILE A 60 16.43 0.38 -8.73
N ARG A 61 16.48 -0.82 -8.15
CA ARG A 61 17.42 -1.86 -8.58
C ARG A 61 17.10 -2.43 -9.96
N ALA A 62 15.83 -2.57 -10.31
CA ALA A 62 15.44 -3.08 -11.63
C ALA A 62 15.74 -2.08 -12.74
N LEU A 63 15.63 -0.77 -12.46
CA LEU A 63 15.97 0.30 -13.41
C LEU A 63 17.47 0.33 -13.77
N SER A 64 18.34 -0.29 -12.97
CA SER A 64 19.78 -0.40 -13.27
C SER A 64 20.17 -1.72 -13.96
N MET A 65 19.20 -2.55 -14.34
CA MET A 65 19.42 -3.86 -14.97
C MET A 65 19.06 -3.81 -16.46
N GLU A 66 19.66 -4.71 -17.25
CA GLU A 66 19.15 -5.02 -18.60
C GLU A 66 17.73 -5.60 -18.52
N GLU A 67 16.93 -5.35 -19.55
CA GLU A 67 15.49 -5.62 -19.57
C GLU A 67 15.13 -7.06 -19.18
N ASP A 68 15.74 -8.06 -19.82
CA ASP A 68 15.52 -9.49 -19.52
C ASP A 68 15.83 -9.86 -18.06
N SER A 69 16.85 -9.21 -17.49
CA SER A 69 17.27 -9.43 -16.11
C SER A 69 16.33 -8.72 -15.13
N ALA A 70 15.90 -7.51 -15.47
CA ALA A 70 14.94 -6.72 -14.70
C ALA A 70 13.59 -7.45 -14.60
N GLU A 71 13.10 -8.02 -15.70
CA GLU A 71 11.82 -8.74 -15.73
C GLU A 71 11.86 -9.97 -14.81
N LYS A 72 12.90 -10.81 -14.94
CA LYS A 72 13.10 -11.99 -14.08
C LYS A 72 13.23 -11.59 -12.61
N PHE A 73 13.98 -10.52 -12.32
CA PHE A 73 14.18 -10.01 -10.98
C PHE A 73 12.87 -9.56 -10.33
N ILE A 74 12.08 -8.74 -11.04
CA ILE A 74 10.78 -8.24 -10.54
C ILE A 74 9.80 -9.39 -10.35
N ARG A 75 9.73 -10.33 -11.31
CA ARG A 75 8.86 -11.52 -11.20
C ARG A 75 9.16 -12.33 -9.95
N ASN A 76 10.44 -12.61 -9.68
CA ASN A 76 10.81 -13.35 -8.47
C ASN A 76 10.45 -12.59 -7.18
N ARG A 77 10.57 -11.26 -7.19
CA ARG A 77 10.19 -10.45 -6.04
C ARG A 77 8.69 -10.49 -5.76
N TYR A 78 7.84 -10.62 -6.77
CA TYR A 78 6.40 -10.82 -6.57
C TYR A 78 6.10 -12.11 -5.81
N PHE A 79 6.79 -13.22 -6.10
CA PHE A 79 6.64 -14.46 -5.33
C PHE A 79 7.04 -14.28 -3.87
N ILE A 80 8.15 -13.57 -3.61
CA ILE A 80 8.58 -13.24 -2.23
C ILE A 80 7.53 -12.36 -1.53
N GLU A 81 6.95 -11.38 -2.23
CA GLU A 81 5.88 -10.54 -1.70
C GLU A 81 4.67 -11.37 -1.27
N TYR A 82 4.24 -12.34 -2.09
CA TYR A 82 3.14 -13.25 -1.74
C TYR A 82 3.47 -14.17 -0.56
N ALA A 83 4.69 -14.68 -0.48
CA ALA A 83 5.14 -15.45 0.68
C ALA A 83 5.11 -14.61 1.96
N LEU A 84 5.52 -13.33 1.89
CA LEU A 84 5.45 -12.41 3.03
C LEU A 84 4.00 -12.13 3.45
N TYR A 85 3.08 -11.94 2.48
CA TYR A 85 1.65 -11.82 2.79
C TYR A 85 1.12 -13.05 3.53
N PHE A 86 1.45 -14.25 3.04
CA PHE A 86 1.04 -15.49 3.68
C PHE A 86 1.55 -15.58 5.12
N VAL A 87 2.85 -15.33 5.36
CA VAL A 87 3.45 -15.40 6.70
C VAL A 87 2.75 -14.45 7.67
N VAL A 88 2.47 -13.23 7.23
CA VAL A 88 1.86 -12.19 8.06
C VAL A 88 0.42 -12.54 8.40
N LEU A 89 -0.37 -12.94 7.41
CA LEU A 89 -1.76 -13.36 7.59
C LEU A 89 -1.88 -14.63 8.44
N PHE A 90 -0.98 -15.60 8.23
CA PHE A 90 -0.91 -16.81 9.05
C PHE A 90 -0.56 -16.49 10.51
N SER A 91 0.38 -15.57 10.73
CA SER A 91 0.76 -15.12 12.08
C SER A 91 -0.40 -14.41 12.78
N ALA A 92 -1.13 -13.55 12.06
CA ALA A 92 -2.33 -12.91 12.58
C ALA A 92 -3.42 -13.92 12.92
N ALA A 93 -3.65 -14.91 12.05
CA ALA A 93 -4.66 -15.96 12.28
C ALA A 93 -4.34 -16.86 13.48
N LYS A 94 -3.06 -16.98 13.87
CA LYS A 94 -2.62 -17.79 15.03
C LYS A 94 -2.57 -17.01 16.34
N ASN A 95 -2.61 -15.68 16.30
CA ASN A 95 -2.47 -14.84 17.48
C ASN A 95 -3.85 -14.34 17.94
N ALA A 96 -4.31 -14.82 19.09
CA ALA A 96 -5.61 -14.45 19.65
C ALA A 96 -5.73 -12.95 20.03
N ASN A 97 -4.61 -12.23 20.15
CA ASN A 97 -4.60 -10.79 20.43
C ASN A 97 -4.73 -9.92 19.18
N LEU A 98 -4.74 -10.53 17.99
CA LEU A 98 -4.85 -9.80 16.72
C LEU A 98 -6.15 -10.17 16.03
N ASN A 99 -6.95 -9.16 15.70
CA ASN A 99 -8.05 -9.38 14.80
C ASN A 99 -7.52 -9.65 13.38
N PHE A 100 -7.81 -10.83 12.85
CA PHE A 100 -7.34 -11.27 11.54
C PHE A 100 -7.77 -10.33 10.41
N LEU A 101 -9.05 -9.91 10.40
CA LEU A 101 -9.59 -9.04 9.34
C LEU A 101 -8.95 -7.66 9.41
N ALA A 102 -8.80 -7.11 10.61
CA ALA A 102 -8.12 -5.83 10.81
C ALA A 102 -6.67 -5.89 10.30
N ALA A 103 -5.94 -6.98 10.59
CA ALA A 103 -4.58 -7.20 10.08
C ALA A 103 -4.51 -7.30 8.56
N ALA A 104 -5.46 -8.00 7.93
CA ALA A 104 -5.54 -8.05 6.48
C ALA A 104 -5.80 -6.66 5.87
N VAL A 105 -6.75 -5.90 6.43
CA VAL A 105 -7.04 -4.54 5.96
C VAL A 105 -5.82 -3.64 6.11
N GLY A 106 -5.15 -3.65 7.26
CA GLY A 106 -3.91 -2.89 7.49
C GLY A 106 -2.81 -3.27 6.50
N LEU A 107 -2.63 -4.57 6.23
CA LEU A 107 -1.63 -5.10 5.28
C LEU A 107 -1.84 -4.61 3.85
N PHE A 108 -3.10 -4.50 3.42
CA PHE A 108 -3.45 -4.05 2.07
C PHE A 108 -3.76 -2.54 1.97
N MET A 109 -3.68 -1.81 3.07
CA MET A 109 -4.08 -0.39 3.14
C MET A 109 -3.36 0.49 2.09
N ILE A 110 -2.06 0.26 1.91
CA ILE A 110 -1.27 0.97 0.89
C ILE A 110 -1.78 0.66 -0.52
N LYS A 111 -2.19 -0.58 -0.83
CA LYS A 111 -2.75 -0.93 -2.14
C LYS A 111 -4.07 -0.20 -2.39
N PHE A 112 -4.94 -0.12 -1.38
CA PHE A 112 -6.18 0.65 -1.49
C PHE A 112 -5.90 2.13 -1.75
N VAL A 113 -4.94 2.74 -1.06
CA VAL A 113 -4.52 4.13 -1.28
C VAL A 113 -3.99 4.34 -2.69
N VAL A 114 -3.11 3.46 -3.18
CA VAL A 114 -2.56 3.53 -4.54
C VAL A 114 -3.68 3.44 -5.58
N ILE A 115 -4.60 2.49 -5.44
CA ILE A 115 -5.75 2.34 -6.36
C ILE A 115 -6.63 3.59 -6.32
N LEU A 116 -6.94 4.12 -5.13
CA LEU A 116 -7.75 5.32 -4.97
C LEU A 116 -7.10 6.54 -5.64
N MET A 117 -5.80 6.76 -5.45
CA MET A 117 -5.05 7.83 -6.10
C MET A 117 -5.12 7.70 -7.63
N SER A 118 -4.95 6.49 -8.17
CA SER A 118 -5.06 6.25 -9.62
C SER A 118 -6.46 6.56 -10.16
N ILE A 119 -7.51 6.15 -9.46
CA ILE A 119 -8.90 6.43 -9.85
C ILE A 119 -9.18 7.94 -9.82
N VAL A 120 -8.74 8.64 -8.78
CA VAL A 120 -8.92 10.10 -8.64
C VAL A 120 -8.25 10.85 -9.79
N ASP A 121 -7.04 10.44 -10.17
CA ASP A 121 -6.34 11.06 -11.30
C ASP A 121 -7.06 10.81 -12.63
N LEU A 122 -7.49 9.57 -12.91
CA LEU A 122 -8.26 9.25 -14.12
C LEU A 122 -9.56 10.05 -14.22
N LEU A 123 -10.26 10.23 -13.10
CA LEU A 123 -11.47 11.05 -13.05
C LEU A 123 -11.16 12.51 -13.35
N LYS A 124 -10.12 13.09 -12.73
CA LYS A 124 -9.71 14.49 -12.99
C LYS A 124 -9.37 14.73 -14.44
N ASP A 125 -8.58 13.85 -15.04
CA ASP A 125 -8.18 13.95 -16.46
C ASP A 125 -9.41 13.90 -17.38
N THR A 126 -10.36 13.01 -17.06
CA THR A 126 -11.63 12.89 -17.82
C THR A 126 -12.49 14.15 -17.70
N PHE A 127 -12.60 14.74 -16.51
CA PHE A 127 -13.35 15.98 -16.29
C PHE A 127 -12.70 17.19 -16.96
N GLN A 128 -11.37 17.30 -16.92
CA GLN A 128 -10.64 18.37 -17.61
C GLN A 128 -10.83 18.31 -19.12
N ARG A 129 -10.66 17.12 -19.72
CA ARG A 129 -10.88 16.95 -21.16
C ARG A 129 -12.29 17.35 -21.60
N LYS A 130 -13.31 16.98 -20.81
CA LYS A 130 -14.69 17.41 -21.08
C LYS A 130 -14.85 18.92 -20.98
N PHE A 131 -14.25 19.57 -19.99
CA PHE A 131 -14.34 21.01 -19.82
C PHE A 131 -13.66 21.77 -20.98
N ASP A 132 -12.52 21.27 -21.44
CA ASP A 132 -11.79 21.83 -22.57
C ASP A 132 -12.52 21.65 -23.91
N GLU A 133 -13.35 20.61 -24.07
CA GLU A 133 -14.23 20.42 -25.24
C GLU A 133 -15.38 21.45 -25.32
N TYR A 134 -15.78 22.06 -24.20
CA TYR A 134 -16.86 23.06 -24.14
C TYR A 134 -16.37 24.51 -24.21
N LYS A 135 -15.06 24.74 -24.33
CA LYS A 135 -14.43 26.06 -24.35
C LYS A 135 -13.90 26.40 -25.74
#